data_AF-A0A2W4PLI5-F1
#
_entry.id   AF-A0A2W4PLI5-F1
#
_cell.length_a   1.000
_cell.length_b   1.000
_cell.length_c   1.000
_cell.angle_alpha   90.00
_cell.angle_beta   90.00
_cell.angle_gamma   90.00
#
_symmetry.space_group_name_H-M   'P 1'
#
loop_
_entity.id
_entity.type
_entity.pdbx_description
1 polymer ?
#
loop_
_entity_poly.entity_id
_entity_poly.type
_entity_poly.pdbx_seq_one_letter_code
_entity_poly.pdbx_strand_id
1 'polypeptide(L)'
;TTENTIKGAKYVNSKPVYFPNIDWRFDNDNRGAGAYQSLAIHDLDGTTTGMGDSYILLYDGENNSVAADSTCKVQKSWNAVLCKGDVGRLNIGGAGGPRGGFGGRGGGAPRAGGAGPGVGTPPGLGGAPGAAAPGAAGAAAGAAAPARGGAFGGAFGGGGTPQPPVVLTRGKEKIQLRGNGATIKSGTEVTVRTERPEFSLSLSEMELGSWVIFELPGFTKADSAKEASSLDALRKAGETSFFKDKDTLWVKLVVDTPPAVPAMPLQQQASVRISR
;
A
#
# COMPACT_ATOMS: atom_id res chain seq x y z
N THR A 1 10.01 1.16 11.26
CA THR A 1 10.32 2.56 10.96
C THR A 1 10.04 2.90 9.51
N THR A 2 9.31 4.00 9.32
CA THR A 2 8.99 4.57 8.00
C THR A 2 10.15 5.40 7.50
N GLU A 3 10.50 5.23 6.23
CA GLU A 3 11.69 5.86 5.63
C GLU A 3 11.50 7.35 5.28
N ASN A 4 10.28 7.86 5.49
CA ASN A 4 10.00 9.28 5.44
C ASN A 4 10.37 9.91 6.78
N THR A 5 11.64 10.23 6.97
CA THR A 5 12.19 10.67 8.25
C THR A 5 12.56 12.16 8.25
N ILE A 6 12.52 12.77 9.44
CA ILE A 6 13.02 14.12 9.70
C ILE A 6 13.99 14.05 10.89
N LYS A 7 15.10 14.77 10.79
CA LYS A 7 16.09 14.98 11.86
C LYS A 7 16.77 16.33 11.70
N GLY A 8 17.04 17.02 12.79
CA GLY A 8 17.79 18.27 12.82
C GLY A 8 17.06 19.43 12.15
N ALA A 9 15.73 19.40 12.09
CA ALA A 9 14.95 20.42 11.41
C ALA A 9 15.05 21.77 12.14
N LYS A 10 15.32 22.83 11.38
CA LYS A 10 15.24 24.22 11.85
C LYS A 10 14.21 24.97 11.03
N TYR A 11 13.17 25.46 11.69
CA TYR A 11 12.09 26.22 11.06
C TYR A 11 12.39 27.73 11.15
N VAL A 12 12.60 28.38 10.00
CA VAL A 12 12.85 29.82 9.89
C VAL A 12 11.69 30.45 9.14
N ASN A 13 10.94 31.34 9.79
CA ASN A 13 9.73 31.98 9.24
C ASN A 13 8.72 30.97 8.65
N SER A 14 8.70 29.74 9.17
CA SER A 14 7.86 28.67 8.65
C SER A 14 6.47 28.71 9.26
N LYS A 15 5.45 28.45 8.44
CA LYS A 15 4.11 28.14 8.93
C LYS A 15 4.02 26.65 9.28
N PRO A 16 3.17 26.25 10.23
CA PRO A 16 2.93 24.85 10.51
C PRO A 16 2.51 24.07 9.25
N VAL A 17 2.91 22.80 9.17
CA VAL A 17 2.36 21.88 8.17
C VAL A 17 0.86 21.76 8.44
N TYR A 18 0.06 22.09 7.43
CA TYR A 18 -1.40 22.02 7.50
C TYR A 18 -1.88 21.15 6.35
N PHE A 19 -2.60 20.07 6.65
CA PHE A 19 -3.31 19.30 5.64
C PHE A 19 -4.66 19.97 5.37
N PRO A 20 -4.87 20.64 4.22
CA PRO A 20 -6.16 21.27 3.93
C PRO A 20 -7.28 20.24 3.87
N ASN A 21 -8.48 20.64 4.28
CA ASN A 21 -9.67 19.83 4.05
C ASN A 21 -9.82 19.59 2.54
N ILE A 22 -10.27 18.39 2.17
CA ILE A 22 -10.44 18.01 0.77
C ILE A 22 -11.56 18.85 0.13
N ASP A 23 -11.24 19.54 -0.97
CA ASP A 23 -12.22 20.18 -1.85
C ASP A 23 -12.31 19.40 -3.17
N TRP A 24 -13.32 18.53 -3.24
CA TRP A 24 -13.57 17.63 -4.36
C TRP A 24 -13.66 18.32 -5.73
N ARG A 25 -13.91 19.63 -5.78
CA ARG A 25 -13.98 20.37 -7.06
C ARG A 25 -12.62 20.54 -7.73
N PHE A 26 -11.56 20.60 -6.94
CA PHE A 26 -10.19 20.84 -7.42
C PHE A 26 -9.30 19.60 -7.31
N ASP A 27 -9.88 18.49 -6.86
CA ASP A 27 -9.12 17.33 -6.46
C ASP A 27 -8.89 16.36 -7.63
N ASN A 28 -7.88 16.69 -8.44
CA ASN A 28 -7.40 15.81 -9.51
C ASN A 28 -6.51 14.67 -8.98
N ASP A 29 -6.04 14.77 -7.73
CA ASP A 29 -5.05 13.87 -7.12
C ASP A 29 -5.63 12.93 -6.07
N ASN A 30 -6.92 13.04 -5.72
CA ASN A 30 -7.50 12.18 -4.68
C ASN A 30 -7.33 10.71 -5.02
N ARG A 31 -7.52 10.31 -6.29
CA ARG A 31 -7.36 8.93 -6.79
C ARG A 31 -7.83 7.83 -5.81
N GLY A 32 -8.90 8.10 -5.05
CA GLY A 32 -9.48 7.20 -4.06
C GLY A 32 -9.02 7.37 -2.60
N ALA A 33 -8.21 8.37 -2.25
CA ALA A 33 -7.67 8.76 -0.93
C ALA A 33 -6.67 7.80 -0.26
N GLY A 34 -6.24 6.73 -0.94
CA GLY A 34 -5.40 5.69 -0.32
C GLY A 34 -4.00 6.15 0.08
N ALA A 35 -3.45 7.14 -0.63
CA ALA A 35 -2.17 7.74 -0.26
C ALA A 35 -2.25 8.45 1.10
N TYR A 36 -3.38 9.11 1.39
CA TYR A 36 -3.61 9.87 2.61
C TYR A 36 -3.60 8.98 3.87
N GLN A 37 -4.29 7.84 3.84
CA GLN A 37 -4.31 6.90 4.97
C GLN A 37 -2.97 6.18 5.20
N SER A 38 -2.11 6.17 4.18
CA SER A 38 -0.75 5.66 4.29
C SER A 38 0.25 6.71 4.75
N LEU A 39 -0.10 8.00 4.81
CA LEU A 39 0.85 9.07 5.12
C LEU A 39 1.43 8.91 6.54
N ALA A 40 2.75 8.90 6.60
CA ALA A 40 3.52 8.97 7.84
C ALA A 40 4.82 9.74 7.62
N ILE A 41 5.21 10.51 8.63
CA ILE A 41 6.52 11.15 8.75
C ILE A 41 7.08 10.79 10.13
N HIS A 42 8.28 10.23 10.19
CA HIS A 42 8.96 9.86 11.43
C HIS A 42 9.94 10.96 11.84
N ASP A 43 9.61 11.69 12.90
CA ASP A 43 10.50 12.64 13.55
C ASP A 43 11.42 11.91 14.53
N LEU A 44 12.68 11.76 14.12
CA LEU A 44 13.67 10.95 14.83
C LEU A 44 14.15 11.62 16.12
N ASP A 45 14.29 12.95 16.12
CA ASP A 45 14.88 13.69 17.24
C ASP A 45 13.92 14.67 17.92
N GLY A 46 12.68 14.76 17.42
CA GLY A 46 11.64 15.62 17.98
C GLY A 46 11.78 17.08 17.58
N THR A 47 12.64 17.39 16.60
CA THR A 47 12.85 18.79 16.16
C THR A 47 11.60 19.39 15.51
N THR A 48 10.68 18.56 14.99
CA THR A 48 9.40 19.00 14.45
C THR A 48 8.28 18.92 15.48
N THR A 49 8.15 17.78 16.15
CA THR A 49 6.98 17.44 16.98
C THR A 49 7.12 17.87 18.44
N GLY A 50 8.35 18.20 18.87
CA GLY A 50 8.72 18.33 20.28
C GLY A 50 8.80 16.98 21.01
N MET A 51 8.73 15.86 20.28
CA MET A 51 8.77 14.50 20.82
C MET A 51 9.75 13.66 20.01
N GLY A 52 10.88 13.28 20.62
CA GLY A 52 11.81 12.34 20.01
C GLY A 52 11.13 11.00 19.72
N ASP A 53 11.53 10.37 18.62
CA ASP A 53 11.00 9.11 18.11
C ASP A 53 9.46 9.10 18.03
N SER A 54 8.92 9.96 17.18
CA SER A 54 7.47 10.12 17.01
C SER A 54 7.06 10.23 15.56
N TYR A 55 5.80 9.89 15.28
CA TYR A 55 5.22 9.89 13.96
C TYR A 55 4.17 10.99 13.83
N ILE A 56 4.26 11.78 12.76
CA ILE A 56 3.23 12.71 12.32
C ILE A 56 2.35 11.96 11.33
N LEU A 57 1.08 11.82 11.67
CA LEU A 57 0.09 11.06 10.91
C LEU A 57 -1.10 11.94 10.57
N LEU A 58 -1.76 11.66 9.44
CA LEU A 58 -2.94 12.41 9.02
C LEU A 58 -4.10 12.22 9.99
N TYR A 59 -4.76 13.32 10.34
CA TYR A 59 -5.91 13.34 11.25
C TYR A 59 -6.84 14.52 10.90
N ASP A 60 -7.44 14.45 9.70
CA ASP A 60 -8.30 15.46 9.09
C ASP A 60 -9.81 15.25 9.36
N GLY A 61 -10.17 14.14 10.01
CA GLY A 61 -11.55 13.73 10.26
C GLY A 61 -12.18 12.88 9.14
N GLU A 62 -11.53 12.77 7.99
CA GLU A 62 -12.04 12.04 6.81
C GLU A 62 -11.17 10.82 6.47
N ASN A 63 -9.85 11.00 6.46
CA ASN A 63 -8.83 10.02 6.10
C ASN A 63 -7.88 9.75 7.27
N ASN A 64 -8.41 9.81 8.50
CA ASN A 64 -7.66 9.53 9.73
C ASN A 64 -6.79 8.27 9.59
N SER A 65 -5.56 8.38 10.06
CA SER A 65 -4.63 7.27 10.14
C SER A 65 -5.16 6.14 11.04
N VAL A 66 -5.01 4.90 10.59
CA VAL A 66 -5.35 3.70 11.38
C VAL A 66 -4.35 3.45 12.52
N ALA A 67 -3.22 4.15 12.56
CA ALA A 67 -2.28 4.14 13.68
C ALA A 67 -2.65 5.13 14.80
N ALA A 68 -3.58 6.07 14.56
CA ALA A 68 -3.94 7.14 15.51
C ALA A 68 -4.79 6.66 16.70
N ASP A 69 -4.22 6.32 17.84
CA ASP A 69 -4.99 5.86 19.03
C ASP A 69 -5.11 6.94 20.13
N SER A 70 -5.75 6.57 21.25
CA SER A 70 -5.94 7.47 22.41
C SER A 70 -4.65 7.87 23.13
N THR A 71 -3.52 7.22 22.86
CA THR A 71 -2.21 7.57 23.42
C THR A 71 -1.51 8.66 22.60
N CYS A 72 -2.01 8.94 21.39
CA CYS A 72 -1.43 9.95 20.53
C CYS A 72 -1.92 11.36 20.85
N LYS A 73 -1.06 12.35 20.59
CA LYS A 73 -1.37 13.78 20.80
C LYS A 73 -1.96 14.38 19.53
N VAL A 74 -3.22 14.82 19.60
CA VAL A 74 -3.87 15.52 18.48
C VAL A 74 -3.31 16.94 18.33
N GLN A 75 -2.89 17.29 17.11
CA GLN A 75 -2.46 18.63 16.72
C GLN A 75 -3.45 19.23 15.73
N LYS A 76 -4.52 19.84 16.27
CA LYS A 76 -5.64 20.36 15.46
C LYS A 76 -5.22 21.37 14.42
N SER A 77 -4.27 22.25 14.73
CA SER A 77 -3.79 23.27 13.79
C SER A 77 -3.05 22.69 12.58
N TRP A 78 -2.64 21.41 12.65
CA TRP A 78 -1.91 20.73 11.58
C TRP A 78 -2.81 19.78 10.78
N ASN A 79 -4.03 19.51 11.27
CA ASN A 79 -4.84 18.35 10.85
C ASN A 79 -4.06 17.04 10.94
N ALA A 80 -3.32 16.88 12.05
CA ALA A 80 -2.43 15.76 12.29
C ALA A 80 -2.56 15.22 13.72
N VAL A 81 -2.02 14.02 13.91
CA VAL A 81 -1.86 13.38 15.21
C VAL A 81 -0.43 12.89 15.36
N LEU A 82 0.12 13.05 16.56
CA LEU A 82 1.49 12.72 16.90
C LEU A 82 1.51 11.46 17.76
N CYS A 83 2.06 10.37 17.23
CA CYS A 83 2.09 9.08 17.91
C CYS A 83 3.53 8.67 18.25
N LYS A 84 3.73 8.12 19.44
CA LYS A 84 4.96 7.37 19.78
C LYS A 84 4.78 5.88 19.50
N GLY A 85 5.89 5.17 19.43
CA GLY A 85 5.97 3.74 19.13
C GLY A 85 6.07 3.46 17.63
N ASP A 86 6.48 2.25 17.28
CA ASP A 86 6.72 1.88 15.88
C ASP A 86 5.43 1.88 15.06
N VAL A 87 5.43 2.67 14.00
CA VAL A 87 4.36 2.77 13.01
C VAL A 87 4.95 2.34 11.68
N GLY A 88 4.22 1.49 10.95
CA GLY A 88 4.60 1.10 9.60
C GLY A 88 3.42 1.06 8.65
N ARG A 89 3.61 0.39 7.52
CA ARG A 89 2.64 0.28 6.45
C ARG A 89 1.92 -1.05 6.51
N LEU A 90 0.60 -0.97 6.57
CA LEU A 90 -0.32 -2.08 6.35
C LEU A 90 -0.78 -2.08 4.90
N ASN A 91 -0.78 -3.23 4.26
CA ASN A 91 -1.46 -3.44 2.98
C ASN A 91 -2.40 -4.64 3.04
N ILE A 92 -3.64 -4.44 2.60
CA ILE A 92 -4.73 -5.41 2.47
C ILE A 92 -4.99 -5.63 0.97
N GLY A 93 -4.14 -6.45 0.34
CA GLY A 93 -4.14 -6.71 -1.10
C GLY A 93 -5.30 -7.60 -1.56
N GLY A 94 -5.84 -7.35 -2.77
CA GLY A 94 -6.89 -8.19 -3.37
C GLY A 94 -6.38 -9.59 -3.79
N ALA A 95 -7.29 -10.42 -4.32
CA ALA A 95 -6.95 -11.76 -4.82
C ALA A 95 -5.98 -11.67 -6.03
N GLY A 96 -4.67 -11.75 -5.74
CA GLY A 96 -3.62 -11.52 -6.73
C GLY A 96 -2.21 -11.51 -6.15
N GLY A 97 -1.97 -12.24 -5.05
CA GLY A 97 -0.65 -12.39 -4.43
C GLY A 97 0.01 -11.10 -3.91
N PRO A 98 1.19 -11.22 -3.30
CA PRO A 98 1.88 -10.11 -2.60
C PRO A 98 2.38 -8.98 -3.53
N ARG A 99 2.09 -9.03 -4.83
CA ARG A 99 2.44 -7.98 -5.80
C ARG A 99 1.38 -6.87 -5.93
N GLY A 100 0.29 -6.93 -5.17
CA GLY A 100 -0.70 -5.86 -5.05
C GLY A 100 -0.24 -4.67 -4.19
N GLY A 101 1.04 -4.31 -4.25
CA GLY A 101 1.56 -3.07 -3.66
C GLY A 101 0.91 -1.83 -4.29
N PHE A 102 1.07 -0.67 -3.66
CA PHE A 102 0.56 0.62 -4.12
C PHE A 102 0.68 0.76 -5.65
N GLY A 103 -0.45 0.68 -6.37
CA GLY A 103 -0.51 0.77 -7.83
C GLY A 103 -0.51 -0.55 -8.64
N GLY A 104 -0.62 -1.73 -8.00
CA GLY A 104 -0.58 -3.03 -8.68
C GLY A 104 -1.78 -3.31 -9.59
N ARG A 105 -1.52 -3.39 -10.91
CA ARG A 105 -2.46 -3.90 -11.93
C ARG A 105 -2.90 -5.33 -11.58
N GLY A 106 -4.21 -5.54 -11.50
CA GLY A 106 -4.80 -6.87 -11.34
C GLY A 106 -4.28 -7.83 -12.42
N GLY A 107 -3.83 -9.01 -12.00
CA GLY A 107 -3.44 -10.07 -12.92
C GLY A 107 -4.64 -10.49 -13.77
N GLY A 108 -4.49 -10.38 -15.09
CA GLY A 108 -5.45 -10.96 -16.02
C GLY A 108 -5.46 -12.49 -15.87
N ALA A 109 -6.67 -13.06 -15.81
CA ALA A 109 -6.87 -14.51 -15.82
C ALA A 109 -6.22 -15.16 -17.06
N PRO A 110 -5.71 -16.40 -16.96
CA PRO A 110 -5.26 -17.12 -18.14
C PRO A 110 -6.50 -17.52 -18.96
N ARG A 111 -6.59 -17.04 -20.21
CA ARG A 111 -7.55 -17.58 -21.16
C ARG A 111 -7.07 -18.97 -21.60
N ALA A 112 -7.88 -19.99 -21.32
CA ALA A 112 -7.74 -21.33 -21.87
C ALA A 112 -8.64 -21.50 -23.12
N GLY A 113 -8.14 -22.22 -24.13
CA GLY A 113 -8.85 -22.73 -25.31
C GLY A 113 -8.72 -21.85 -26.57
N GLY A 114 -8.38 -22.34 -27.77
CA GLY A 114 -8.27 -23.72 -28.27
C GLY A 114 -7.50 -23.78 -29.60
N ALA A 115 -7.32 -25.00 -30.11
CA ALA A 115 -6.39 -25.41 -31.15
C ALA A 115 -6.84 -25.19 -32.61
N GLY A 116 -5.89 -24.76 -33.46
CA GLY A 116 -5.66 -25.10 -34.89
C GLY A 116 -6.66 -24.63 -35.96
N PRO A 117 -6.37 -24.83 -37.28
CA PRO A 117 -5.13 -25.21 -38.00
C PRO A 117 -4.64 -24.05 -38.92
N GLY A 118 -3.44 -23.93 -39.50
CA GLY A 118 -2.46 -24.89 -40.02
C GLY A 118 -2.23 -24.57 -41.52
N VAL A 119 -1.13 -23.88 -41.86
CA VAL A 119 -0.43 -23.79 -43.18
C VAL A 119 0.72 -22.81 -42.95
N GLY A 120 2.01 -23.11 -43.14
CA GLY A 120 2.68 -23.83 -44.22
C GLY A 120 3.84 -22.91 -44.63
N THR A 121 5.07 -23.23 -44.20
CA THR A 121 6.29 -22.55 -44.64
C THR A 121 6.52 -22.79 -46.13
N PRO A 122 7.20 -21.85 -46.82
CA PRO A 122 8.49 -22.26 -47.37
C PRO A 122 9.63 -21.25 -47.14
N PRO A 123 10.88 -21.70 -47.35
CA PRO A 123 12.09 -21.05 -46.86
C PRO A 123 12.87 -20.33 -47.97
N GLY A 124 13.81 -19.47 -47.57
CA GLY A 124 15.02 -19.28 -48.35
C GLY A 124 15.65 -17.89 -48.35
N LEU A 125 16.95 -17.89 -48.02
CA LEU A 125 18.02 -17.01 -48.52
C LEU A 125 17.95 -15.56 -47.99
N GLY A 126 18.89 -15.05 -47.19
CA GLY A 126 20.35 -15.10 -47.35
C GLY A 126 20.83 -13.72 -47.81
N GLY A 127 21.72 -13.07 -47.06
CA GLY A 127 22.50 -11.91 -47.53
C GLY A 127 22.26 -10.58 -46.79
N ALA A 128 23.28 -10.15 -46.04
CA ALA A 128 23.48 -8.79 -45.54
C ALA A 128 24.06 -7.87 -46.66
N PRO A 129 24.64 -6.70 -46.34
CA PRO A 129 24.09 -5.45 -45.83
C PRO A 129 24.25 -4.30 -46.87
N GLY A 130 23.58 -3.16 -46.70
CA GLY A 130 23.78 -2.02 -47.59
C GLY A 130 23.29 -0.69 -47.03
N ALA A 131 24.23 0.17 -46.67
CA ALA A 131 24.02 1.58 -46.30
C ALA A 131 24.03 2.46 -47.56
N ALA A 132 23.15 3.47 -47.65
CA ALA A 132 23.41 4.81 -48.19
C ALA A 132 22.11 5.63 -48.33
N ALA A 133 22.07 6.82 -47.74
CA ALA A 133 21.28 7.98 -48.18
C ALA A 133 22.05 8.70 -49.34
N PRO A 134 21.64 9.86 -49.96
CA PRO A 134 20.55 10.81 -49.63
C PRO A 134 19.80 11.49 -50.82
N GLY A 135 18.78 12.32 -50.50
CA GLY A 135 18.24 13.46 -51.30
C GLY A 135 17.29 13.14 -52.46
N ALA A 136 16.32 13.97 -52.88
CA ALA A 136 15.77 15.23 -52.41
C ALA A 136 14.39 15.46 -53.11
N ALA A 137 13.47 16.13 -52.40
CA ALA A 137 12.38 17.02 -52.84
C ALA A 137 11.44 16.67 -54.03
N GLY A 138 10.13 16.60 -53.71
CA GLY A 138 9.02 16.84 -54.64
C GLY A 138 7.72 17.04 -53.84
N ALA A 139 7.20 18.27 -53.80
CA ALA A 139 6.14 18.73 -52.90
C ALA A 139 4.71 18.39 -53.37
N ALA A 140 3.78 18.18 -52.42
CA ALA A 140 2.44 18.79 -52.45
C ALA A 140 1.69 18.57 -51.12
N ALA A 141 0.98 19.62 -50.71
CA ALA A 141 0.40 19.85 -49.39
C ALA A 141 -0.85 19.00 -49.07
N GLY A 142 -0.98 18.62 -47.80
CA GLY A 142 -2.20 18.09 -47.19
C GLY A 142 -2.17 18.21 -45.67
N ALA A 143 -2.72 19.32 -45.16
CA ALA A 143 -3.19 19.57 -43.78
C ALA A 143 -2.27 19.19 -42.59
N ALA A 144 -1.60 20.20 -42.03
CA ALA A 144 -0.96 20.14 -40.72
C ALA A 144 -2.00 20.24 -39.59
N ALA A 145 -2.11 19.17 -38.78
CA ALA A 145 -2.56 19.27 -37.39
C ALA A 145 -1.32 19.22 -36.49
N PRO A 146 -1.24 20.03 -35.41
CA PRO A 146 -0.02 20.14 -34.63
C PRO A 146 0.26 18.80 -33.91
N ALA A 147 1.50 18.32 -34.08
CA ALA A 147 2.06 17.25 -33.28
C ALA A 147 1.88 17.61 -31.80
N ARG A 148 1.00 16.86 -31.12
CA ARG A 148 0.94 16.91 -29.66
C ARG A 148 2.28 16.41 -29.16
N GLY A 149 2.96 17.30 -28.45
CA GLY A 149 4.25 17.06 -27.85
C GLY A 149 4.31 15.74 -27.10
N GLY A 150 5.49 15.12 -27.16
CA GLY A 150 5.82 13.93 -26.40
C GLY A 150 5.44 14.12 -24.93
N ALA A 151 4.36 13.46 -24.53
CA ALA A 151 4.02 13.29 -23.13
C ALA A 151 5.00 12.27 -22.55
N PHE A 152 6.02 12.76 -21.87
CA PHE A 152 6.62 12.04 -20.76
C PHE A 152 5.57 11.96 -19.63
N GLY A 153 4.57 11.11 -19.82
CA GLY A 153 3.50 10.83 -18.87
C GLY A 153 3.59 9.37 -18.45
N GLY A 154 4.55 9.07 -17.57
CA GLY A 154 4.80 7.73 -17.06
C GLY A 154 3.60 7.16 -16.27
N ALA A 155 3.09 6.03 -16.75
CA ALA A 155 2.86 4.79 -15.99
C ALA A 155 2.29 4.88 -14.54
N PHE A 156 1.12 5.45 -14.29
CA PHE A 156 0.39 5.26 -13.00
C PHE A 156 -1.13 5.09 -13.11
N GLY A 157 -1.63 4.57 -14.24
CA GLY A 157 -3.05 4.21 -14.41
C GLY A 157 -3.24 2.70 -14.58
N GLY A 158 -3.55 2.00 -13.49
CA GLY A 158 -3.91 0.58 -13.52
C GLY A 158 -5.37 0.37 -13.18
N GLY A 159 -6.21 0.14 -14.21
CA GLY A 159 -7.59 -0.32 -14.03
C GLY A 159 -7.61 -1.73 -13.45
N GLY A 160 -7.85 -1.83 -12.14
CA GLY A 160 -8.28 -3.07 -11.49
C GLY A 160 -9.79 -3.11 -11.36
N THR A 161 -10.38 -4.30 -11.33
CA THR A 161 -11.79 -4.45 -10.93
C THR A 161 -11.98 -3.88 -9.52
N PRO A 162 -13.06 -3.11 -9.26
CA PRO A 162 -13.36 -2.63 -7.93
C PRO A 162 -13.40 -3.79 -6.94
N GLN A 163 -12.53 -3.75 -5.93
CA GLN A 163 -12.53 -4.74 -4.86
C GLN A 163 -13.59 -4.34 -3.82
N PRO A 164 -14.25 -5.31 -3.16
CA PRO A 164 -15.15 -5.00 -2.07
C PRO A 164 -14.44 -4.16 -0.99
N PRO A 165 -15.18 -3.23 -0.33
CA PRO A 165 -14.60 -2.32 0.64
C PRO A 165 -14.04 -3.06 1.84
N VAL A 166 -13.08 -2.43 2.51
CA VAL A 166 -12.51 -2.92 3.77
C VAL A 166 -12.77 -1.86 4.84
N VAL A 167 -13.30 -2.30 5.98
CA VAL A 167 -13.50 -1.45 7.15
C VAL A 167 -12.66 -2.03 8.28
N LEU A 168 -11.78 -1.21 8.83
CA LEU A 168 -10.99 -1.52 10.02
C LEU A 168 -11.71 -0.96 11.24
N THR A 169 -11.81 -1.75 12.30
CA THR A 169 -12.35 -1.30 13.59
C THR A 169 -11.28 -1.47 14.65
N ARG A 170 -10.90 -0.37 15.31
CA ARG A 170 -9.92 -0.36 16.40
C ARG A 170 -10.57 0.29 17.62
N GLY A 171 -10.80 -0.49 18.67
CA GLY A 171 -11.63 -0.05 19.79
C GLY A 171 -13.03 0.33 19.31
N LYS A 172 -13.41 1.60 19.47
CA LYS A 172 -14.72 2.13 19.01
C LYS A 172 -14.68 2.81 17.65
N GLU A 173 -13.49 3.02 17.09
CA GLU A 173 -13.31 3.78 15.85
C GLU A 173 -13.42 2.85 14.64
N LYS A 174 -14.25 3.25 13.67
CA LYS A 174 -14.44 2.56 12.40
C LYS A 174 -13.83 3.39 11.30
N ILE A 175 -12.86 2.82 10.59
CA ILE A 175 -12.11 3.49 9.53
C ILE A 175 -12.34 2.71 8.24
N GLN A 176 -13.00 3.34 7.27
CA GLN A 176 -13.13 2.78 5.93
C GLN A 176 -11.81 2.98 5.19
N LEU A 177 -11.22 1.91 4.67
CA LEU A 177 -10.02 2.05 3.85
C LEU A 177 -10.34 2.65 2.49
N ARG A 178 -9.53 3.63 2.12
CA ARG A 178 -9.57 4.42 0.89
C ARG A 178 -8.63 3.81 -0.17
N GLY A 179 -8.60 2.48 -0.22
CA GLY A 179 -7.65 1.70 -1.00
C GLY A 179 -7.23 0.44 -0.24
N ASN A 180 -6.04 -0.07 -0.56
CA ASN A 180 -5.49 -1.24 0.12
C ASN A 180 -4.44 -0.90 1.17
N GLY A 181 -3.88 0.32 1.14
CA GLY A 181 -2.79 0.74 2.02
C GLY A 181 -3.27 1.62 3.17
N ALA A 182 -2.65 1.45 4.34
CA ALA A 182 -2.83 2.31 5.52
C ALA A 182 -1.56 2.33 6.38
N THR A 183 -1.51 3.22 7.36
CA THR A 183 -0.55 3.18 8.47
C THR A 183 -1.09 2.35 9.61
N ILE A 184 -0.24 1.60 10.31
CA ILE A 184 -0.65 0.81 11.49
C ILE A 184 0.42 0.90 12.56
N LYS A 185 0.00 0.94 13.82
CA LYS A 185 0.89 0.99 14.98
C LYS A 185 1.14 -0.42 15.52
N SER A 186 2.39 -0.74 15.81
CA SER A 186 2.80 -1.98 16.45
C SER A 186 2.10 -2.17 17.80
N GLY A 187 1.82 -3.41 18.16
CA GLY A 187 1.12 -3.77 19.40
C GLY A 187 -0.39 -3.56 19.38
N THR A 188 -0.99 -3.36 18.20
CA THR A 188 -2.43 -3.11 18.05
C THR A 188 -3.19 -4.38 17.68
N GLU A 189 -4.42 -4.52 18.19
CA GLU A 189 -5.43 -5.46 17.70
C GLU A 189 -6.49 -4.69 16.88
N VAL A 190 -6.83 -5.19 15.68
CA VAL A 190 -7.79 -4.54 14.77
C VAL A 190 -8.75 -5.56 14.16
N THR A 191 -10.04 -5.25 14.14
CA THR A 191 -11.03 -6.06 13.42
C THR A 191 -11.07 -5.64 11.95
N VAL A 192 -11.02 -6.60 11.03
CA VAL A 192 -11.11 -6.38 9.58
C VAL A 192 -12.45 -6.89 9.08
N ARG A 193 -13.27 -6.02 8.47
CA ARG A 193 -14.55 -6.37 7.85
C ARG A 193 -14.50 -6.12 6.36
N THR A 194 -14.77 -7.14 5.57
CA THR A 194 -14.82 -7.05 4.11
C THR A 194 -15.62 -8.20 3.49
N GLU A 195 -16.18 -7.96 2.31
CA GLU A 195 -16.87 -8.97 1.52
C GLU A 195 -15.92 -9.79 0.64
N ARG A 196 -14.64 -9.42 0.56
CA ARG A 196 -13.61 -10.15 -0.20
C ARG A 196 -13.58 -11.63 0.22
N PRO A 197 -13.65 -12.59 -0.72
CA PRO A 197 -13.55 -14.02 -0.39
C PRO A 197 -12.12 -14.42 0.03
N GLU A 198 -11.12 -13.72 -0.49
CA GLU A 198 -9.70 -13.94 -0.24
C GLU A 198 -8.95 -12.59 -0.34
N PHE A 199 -7.93 -12.40 0.50
CA PHE A 199 -7.02 -11.24 0.44
C PHE A 199 -5.70 -11.53 1.15
N SER A 200 -4.70 -10.68 0.96
CA SER A 200 -3.43 -10.77 1.68
C SER A 200 -3.29 -9.62 2.70
N LEU A 201 -2.84 -9.94 3.91
CA LEU A 201 -2.33 -8.96 4.85
C LEU A 201 -0.81 -8.88 4.72
N SER A 202 -0.25 -7.68 4.82
CA SER A 202 1.19 -7.49 4.83
C SER A 202 1.61 -6.25 5.61
N LEU A 203 2.77 -6.37 6.27
CA LEU A 203 3.44 -5.31 7.00
C LEU A 203 4.78 -4.98 6.35
N SER A 204 5.15 -3.71 6.38
CA SER A 204 6.44 -3.18 5.93
C SER A 204 6.75 -1.89 6.66
N GLU A 205 8.00 -1.43 6.58
CA GLU A 205 8.47 -0.22 7.27
C GLU A 205 8.26 -0.28 8.79
N MET A 206 8.47 -1.46 9.39
CA MET A 206 8.34 -1.69 10.83
C MET A 206 9.66 -2.21 11.41
N GLU A 207 9.85 -1.98 12.70
CA GLU A 207 11.02 -2.50 13.43
C GLU A 207 10.95 -4.03 13.60
N LEU A 208 12.12 -4.66 13.71
CA LEU A 208 12.22 -6.09 13.98
C LEU A 208 11.48 -6.42 15.28
N GLY A 209 10.63 -7.45 15.26
CA GLY A 209 9.81 -7.87 16.41
C GLY A 209 8.50 -7.12 16.58
N SER A 210 8.24 -6.07 15.78
CA SER A 210 6.92 -5.43 15.75
C SER A 210 5.83 -6.38 15.30
N TRP A 211 4.62 -6.18 15.81
CA TRP A 211 3.50 -7.09 15.53
C TRP A 211 2.15 -6.39 15.51
N VAL A 212 1.20 -6.99 14.80
CA VAL A 212 -0.21 -6.57 14.74
C VAL A 212 -1.09 -7.82 14.76
N ILE A 213 -2.20 -7.78 15.50
CA ILE A 213 -3.21 -8.84 15.52
C ILE A 213 -4.47 -8.38 14.78
N PHE A 214 -5.00 -9.25 13.93
CA PHE A 214 -6.19 -9.03 13.13
C PHE A 214 -7.28 -10.01 13.56
N GLU A 215 -8.44 -9.48 13.91
CA GLU A 215 -9.68 -10.25 14.08
C GLU A 215 -10.45 -10.25 12.75
N LEU A 216 -10.77 -11.43 12.23
CA LEU A 216 -11.31 -11.64 10.89
C LEU A 216 -12.60 -12.49 10.95
N PRO A 217 -13.76 -11.88 11.27
CA PRO A 217 -15.03 -12.60 11.32
C PRO A 217 -15.43 -13.15 9.94
N GLY A 218 -15.85 -14.41 9.90
CA GLY A 218 -16.28 -15.13 8.69
C GLY A 218 -15.13 -15.70 7.85
N PHE A 219 -13.89 -15.65 8.34
CA PHE A 219 -12.72 -16.25 7.68
C PHE A 219 -12.27 -17.51 8.43
N THR A 220 -11.65 -18.46 7.72
CA THR A 220 -11.28 -19.75 8.33
C THR A 220 -9.87 -20.23 8.03
N LYS A 221 -9.17 -19.63 7.05
CA LYS A 221 -7.84 -20.07 6.62
C LYS A 221 -6.82 -18.92 6.59
N ALA A 222 -5.60 -19.22 7.00
CA ALA A 222 -4.42 -18.37 6.87
C ALA A 222 -3.24 -19.19 6.33
N ASP A 223 -2.75 -18.85 5.14
CA ASP A 223 -1.64 -19.57 4.52
C ASP A 223 -0.32 -19.07 5.08
N SER A 224 0.65 -19.98 5.27
CA SER A 224 2.01 -19.67 5.72
C SER A 224 2.13 -19.11 7.14
N ALA A 225 1.07 -19.21 7.96
CA ALA A 225 1.10 -18.87 9.39
C ALA A 225 1.01 -20.14 10.25
N LYS A 226 1.65 -20.13 11.42
CA LYS A 226 1.60 -21.25 12.37
C LYS A 226 0.30 -21.22 13.18
N GLU A 227 -0.35 -22.38 13.35
CA GLU A 227 -1.55 -22.46 14.19
C GLU A 227 -1.17 -22.40 15.68
N ALA A 228 -1.79 -21.48 16.41
CA ALA A 228 -1.69 -21.34 17.86
C ALA A 228 -2.83 -22.11 18.54
N SER A 229 -2.57 -22.62 19.74
CA SER A 229 -3.54 -23.44 20.49
C SER A 229 -4.68 -22.64 21.14
N SER A 230 -4.52 -21.32 21.28
CA SER A 230 -5.51 -20.40 21.86
C SER A 230 -5.23 -18.96 21.47
N LEU A 231 -6.19 -18.06 21.69
CA LEU A 231 -5.99 -16.63 21.47
C LEU A 231 -4.89 -16.04 22.37
N ASP A 232 -4.75 -16.55 23.60
CA ASP A 232 -3.66 -16.13 24.49
C ASP A 232 -2.30 -16.64 24.02
N ALA A 233 -2.24 -17.84 23.45
CA ALA A 233 -1.03 -18.36 22.82
C ALA A 233 -0.67 -17.51 21.58
N LEU A 234 -1.66 -17.12 20.79
CA LEU A 234 -1.47 -16.23 19.64
C LEU A 234 -0.87 -14.88 20.07
N ARG A 235 -1.43 -14.24 21.10
CA ARG A 235 -0.92 -12.96 21.64
C ARG A 235 0.54 -13.05 22.08
N LYS A 236 0.94 -14.18 22.66
CA LYS A 236 2.31 -14.45 23.13
C LYS A 236 3.25 -14.96 22.04
N ALA A 237 2.74 -15.35 20.87
CA ALA A 237 3.57 -15.89 19.80
C ALA A 237 4.61 -14.86 19.32
N GLY A 238 5.85 -15.31 19.17
CA GLY A 238 6.97 -14.50 18.63
C GLY A 238 7.14 -14.61 17.12
N GLU A 239 6.25 -15.32 16.44
CA GLU A 239 6.28 -15.57 15.00
C GLU A 239 4.88 -15.41 14.39
N THR A 240 4.81 -15.17 13.08
CA THR A 240 3.54 -15.04 12.37
C THR A 240 2.67 -16.29 12.55
N SER A 241 1.50 -16.10 13.14
CA SER A 241 0.66 -17.19 13.65
C SER A 241 -0.82 -16.89 13.45
N PHE A 242 -1.68 -17.89 13.54
CA PHE A 242 -3.13 -17.75 13.52
C PHE A 242 -3.81 -18.62 14.58
N PHE A 243 -5.03 -18.25 14.95
CA PHE A 243 -5.90 -19.06 15.81
C PHE A 243 -7.33 -18.96 15.27
N LYS A 244 -8.00 -20.10 15.11
CA LYS A 244 -9.40 -20.13 14.68
C LYS A 244 -10.30 -20.35 15.90
N ASP A 245 -11.21 -19.40 16.15
CA ASP A 245 -12.27 -19.52 17.14
C ASP A 245 -13.63 -19.51 16.45
N LYS A 246 -14.25 -20.68 16.32
CA LYS A 246 -15.54 -20.88 15.63
C LYS A 246 -15.50 -20.30 14.21
N ASP A 247 -16.26 -19.23 13.97
CA ASP A 247 -16.40 -18.54 12.68
C ASP A 247 -15.49 -17.32 12.55
N THR A 248 -14.56 -17.12 13.48
CA THR A 248 -13.61 -15.99 13.48
C THR A 248 -12.19 -16.49 13.41
N LEU A 249 -11.43 -15.96 12.47
CA LEU A 249 -9.99 -16.18 12.38
C LEU A 249 -9.25 -15.03 13.06
N TRP A 250 -8.29 -15.34 13.91
CA TRP A 250 -7.36 -14.39 14.50
C TRP A 250 -5.99 -14.61 13.89
N VAL A 251 -5.32 -13.54 13.46
CA VAL A 251 -4.02 -13.64 12.79
C VAL A 251 -3.07 -12.63 13.40
N LYS A 252 -1.90 -13.08 13.82
CA LYS A 252 -0.80 -12.23 14.26
C LYS A 252 0.26 -12.19 13.19
N LEU A 253 0.53 -11.02 12.64
CA LEU A 253 1.72 -10.78 11.84
C LEU A 253 2.85 -10.30 12.75
N VAL A 254 4.02 -10.90 12.62
CA VAL A 254 5.25 -10.50 13.33
C VAL A 254 6.33 -10.22 12.30
N VAL A 255 6.98 -9.06 12.44
CA VAL A 255 8.12 -8.64 11.63
C VAL A 255 9.35 -9.44 12.06
N ASP A 256 9.81 -10.36 11.22
CA ASP A 256 10.94 -11.26 11.50
C ASP A 256 12.24 -10.84 10.78
N THR A 257 12.14 -9.84 9.91
CA THR A 257 13.23 -9.31 9.11
C THR A 257 13.30 -7.79 9.28
N PRO A 258 14.50 -7.21 9.51
CA PRO A 258 14.63 -5.77 9.60
C PRO A 258 14.32 -5.10 8.25
N PRO A 259 13.95 -3.81 8.24
CA PRO A 259 13.73 -3.08 7.01
C PRO A 259 15.02 -3.04 6.18
N ALA A 260 14.89 -3.22 4.86
CA ALA A 260 16.03 -3.20 3.94
C ALA A 260 16.62 -1.80 3.81
N VAL A 261 17.95 -1.71 3.67
CA VAL A 261 18.67 -0.46 3.41
C VAL A 261 19.50 -0.62 2.13
N PRO A 262 19.21 0.12 1.04
CA PRO A 262 18.13 1.11 0.90
C PRO A 262 16.75 0.45 0.86
N ALA A 263 15.74 1.19 1.31
CA ALA A 263 14.38 0.71 1.35
C ALA A 263 13.83 0.41 -0.06
N MET A 264 13.31 -0.79 -0.23
CA MET A 264 12.69 -1.24 -1.47
C MET A 264 11.16 -1.08 -1.36
N PRO A 265 10.51 -0.32 -2.26
CA PRO A 265 9.08 0.05 -2.15
C PRO A 265 8.06 -1.09 -2.10
N LEU A 266 8.49 -2.34 -2.28
CA LEU A 266 7.65 -3.53 -2.33
C LEU A 266 8.10 -4.62 -1.36
N GLN A 267 9.09 -4.35 -0.51
CA GLN A 267 9.62 -5.36 0.40
C GLN A 267 8.73 -5.47 1.64
N GLN A 268 7.89 -6.51 1.63
CA GLN A 268 7.10 -6.91 2.78
C GLN A 268 8.01 -7.61 3.79
N GLN A 269 7.86 -7.27 5.07
CA GLN A 269 8.58 -7.90 6.17
C GLN A 269 7.76 -9.01 6.83
N ALA A 270 6.42 -8.95 6.72
CA ALA A 270 5.52 -10.01 7.13
C ALA A 270 4.32 -10.04 6.18
N SER A 271 3.87 -11.24 5.79
CA SER A 271 2.67 -11.39 4.97
C SER A 271 1.99 -12.74 5.21
N VAL A 272 0.68 -12.75 5.04
CA VAL A 272 -0.19 -13.92 5.15
C VAL A 272 -1.35 -13.76 4.19
N ARG A 273 -1.79 -14.86 3.58
CA ARG A 273 -2.99 -14.90 2.74
C ARG A 273 -4.15 -15.47 3.52
N ILE A 274 -5.29 -14.81 3.44
CA ILE A 274 -6.49 -15.12 4.24
C ILE A 274 -7.64 -15.47 3.30
N SER A 275 -8.36 -16.55 3.61
CA SER A 275 -9.58 -16.93 2.88
C SER A 275 -10.71 -17.38 3.80
N ARG A 276 -11.92 -17.29 3.28
CA ARG A 276 -13.10 -17.92 3.90
C ARG A 276 -13.00 -19.45 3.89
#